data_AF-A0A7V2YZ90-F1
#
_entry.id   AF-A0A7V2YZ90-F1
#
_cell.length_a   1.000
_cell.length_b   1.000
_cell.length_c   1.000
_cell.angle_alpha   90.00
_cell.angle_beta   90.00
_cell.angle_gamma   90.00
#
_symmetry.space_group_name_H-M   'P 1'
#
loop_
_entity.id
_entity.type
_entity.pdbx_description
1 polymer ?
#
loop_
_entity_poly.entity_id
_entity_poly.type
_entity_poly.pdbx_seq_one_letter_code
_entity_poly.pdbx_strand_id
1 'polypeptide(L)' 'RSRWPSDGPPGGKFEPVMDGSLPGGDTTLEEGMVCTIEPGVYGPQWGGIRIEDNILVTATGAEALGPAPKRLNR' A
#
# COMPACT_ATOMS: atom_id res chain seq x y z
N ARG A 1 -11.29 7.30 2.38
CA ARG A 1 -10.93 7.39 3.82
C ARG A 1 -11.56 6.23 4.57
N SER A 2 -11.02 5.02 4.44
CA SER A 2 -11.40 3.89 5.29
C SER A 2 -10.86 4.15 6.70
N ARG A 3 -11.75 4.11 7.69
CA ARG A 3 -11.44 4.28 9.11
C ARG A 3 -10.95 2.94 9.63
N TRP A 4 -9.68 2.84 10.03
CA TRP A 4 -9.18 1.63 10.71
C TRP A 4 -9.72 1.60 12.15
N PRO A 5 -10.20 0.44 12.64
CA PRO A 5 -10.57 0.28 14.04
C PRO A 5 -9.33 0.49 14.91
N SER A 6 -9.49 1.18 16.04
CA SER A 6 -8.42 1.47 17.02
C SER A 6 -7.77 0.22 17.60
N ASP A 7 -8.44 -0.92 17.48
CA ASP A 7 -8.03 -2.19 18.05
C ASP A 7 -7.61 -3.10 16.89
N GLY A 8 -6.31 -3.12 16.60
CA GLY A 8 -5.73 -4.05 15.63
C GLY A 8 -5.98 -5.51 16.01
N PRO A 9 -5.93 -6.46 15.06
CA PRO A 9 -6.19 -7.86 15.35
C PRO A 9 -5.16 -8.45 16.33
N PRO A 10 -5.57 -9.36 17.23
CA PRO A 10 -4.66 -9.97 18.20
C PRO A 10 -3.71 -10.95 17.51
N GLY A 11 -2.41 -10.78 17.78
CA GLY A 11 -1.32 -11.53 17.16
C GLY A 11 -0.81 -10.81 15.91
N GLY A 12 0.41 -10.29 15.97
CA GLY A 12 1.02 -9.47 14.91
C GLY A 12 1.11 -10.19 13.57
N LYS A 13 0.02 -10.13 12.80
CA LYS A 13 -0.08 -10.63 11.45
C LYS A 13 0.17 -9.47 10.49
N PHE A 14 1.13 -9.67 9.60
CA PHE A 14 1.34 -8.86 8.41
C PHE A 14 0.20 -9.16 7.44
N GLU A 15 -0.91 -8.45 7.55
CA GLU A 15 -1.93 -8.43 6.50
C GLU A 15 -1.48 -7.35 5.49
N PRO A 16 -1.12 -7.70 4.24
CA PRO A 16 -0.90 -6.69 3.22
C PRO A 16 -2.22 -5.96 2.99
N VAL A 17 -2.31 -4.73 3.49
CA VAL A 17 -3.42 -3.84 3.22
C VAL A 17 -3.27 -3.43 1.75
N MET A 18 -3.96 -4.13 0.85
CA MET A 18 -4.20 -3.67 -0.52
C MET A 18 -5.36 -2.67 -0.43
N ASP A 19 -5.18 -1.41 -0.82
CA ASP A 19 -6.35 -0.56 -0.99
C ASP A 19 -7.25 -1.12 -2.10
N GLY A 20 -8.53 -0.86 -1.92
CA GLY A 20 -9.59 -1.28 -2.83
C GLY A 20 -9.62 -0.48 -4.14
N SER A 21 -8.48 -0.10 -4.72
CA SER A 21 -8.42 0.46 -6.08
C SER A 21 -8.60 -0.61 -7.16
N LEU A 22 -8.37 -1.90 -6.83
CA LEU A 22 -8.52 -3.02 -7.75
C LEU A 22 -9.36 -4.13 -7.08
N PRO A 23 -10.24 -4.83 -7.82
CA PRO A 23 -10.95 -5.97 -7.27
C PRO A 23 -9.94 -7.02 -6.78
N GLY A 24 -10.25 -7.68 -5.66
CA GLY A 24 -9.25 -8.33 -4.81
C GLY A 24 -8.32 -9.36 -5.47
N GLY A 25 -7.14 -9.50 -4.86
CA GLY A 25 -6.22 -10.66 -4.89
C GLY A 25 -5.56 -10.99 -6.23
N ASP A 26 -6.36 -11.21 -7.27
CA ASP A 26 -5.97 -11.86 -8.52
C ASP A 26 -6.24 -10.99 -9.76
N THR A 27 -6.55 -9.70 -9.59
CA THR A 27 -6.72 -8.79 -10.74
C THR A 27 -5.40 -8.63 -11.49
N THR A 28 -5.43 -8.95 -12.79
CA THR A 28 -4.30 -8.67 -13.68
C THR A 28 -4.26 -7.18 -13.99
N LEU A 29 -3.09 -6.56 -13.81
CA LEU A 29 -2.85 -5.17 -14.14
C LEU A 29 -2.67 -5.00 -15.65
N GLU A 30 -3.33 -3.99 -16.23
CA GLU A 30 -3.22 -3.64 -17.65
C GLU A 30 -2.49 -2.30 -17.83
N GLU A 31 -1.83 -2.14 -18.98
CA GLU A 31 -1.16 -0.90 -19.34
C GLU A 31 -2.11 0.30 -19.28
N GLY A 32 -1.64 1.42 -18.72
CA GLY A 32 -2.43 2.64 -18.52
C GLY A 32 -3.21 2.67 -17.21
N MET A 33 -3.28 1.56 -16.46
CA MET A 33 -3.85 1.57 -15.12
C MET A 33 -2.97 2.37 -14.15
N VAL A 34 -3.63 3.05 -13.22
CA VAL A 34 -2.97 3.68 -12.07
C VAL A 34 -3.45 2.98 -10.80
N CYS A 35 -2.52 2.54 -9.98
CA CYS A 35 -2.80 1.94 -8.68
C CYS A 35 -1.79 2.41 -7.63
N THR A 36 -2.09 2.16 -6.37
CA THR A 36 -1.18 2.43 -5.27
C THR A 36 -0.43 1.16 -4.88
N ILE A 37 0.79 1.33 -4.39
CA ILE A 37 1.53 0.31 -3.65
C ILE A 37 1.67 0.83 -2.23
N GLU A 38 0.97 0.21 -1.28
CA GLU A 38 0.79 0.79 0.06
C GLU A 38 1.04 -0.17 1.25
N PRO A 39 2.22 -0.82 1.33
CA PRO A 39 2.54 -1.69 2.45
C PRO A 39 2.55 -0.93 3.78
N GLY A 40 1.98 -1.56 4.80
CA GLY A 40 1.96 -1.06 6.16
C GLY A 40 2.46 -2.07 7.19
N VAL A 41 3.08 -1.57 8.25
CA VAL A 41 3.45 -2.34 9.43
C VAL A 41 2.79 -1.69 10.64
N TYR A 42 2.15 -2.51 11.46
CA TYR A 42 1.33 -2.06 12.57
C TYR A 42 1.68 -2.83 13.84
N GLY A 43 1.68 -2.14 14.98
CA GLY A 43 1.90 -2.73 16.30
C GLY A 43 0.98 -2.12 17.36
N PRO A 44 0.41 -2.94 18.24
CA PRO A 44 -0.66 -2.52 19.16
C PRO A 44 -0.23 -1.42 20.14
N GLN A 45 1.06 -1.25 20.39
CA GLN A 45 1.60 -0.31 21.38
C GLN A 45 2.06 1.03 20.79
N TRP A 46 2.24 1.10 19.46
CA TRP A 46 2.88 2.25 18.80
C TRP A 46 2.15 2.72 17.54
N GLY A 47 1.04 2.07 17.17
CA GLY A 47 0.26 2.44 15.99
C GLY A 47 0.81 1.78 14.73
N GLY A 48 0.95 2.53 13.65
CA GLY A 48 1.37 1.98 12.37
C GLY A 48 2.09 2.97 11.48
N ILE A 49 2.92 2.42 10.60
CA ILE A 49 3.54 3.15 9.52
C ILE A 49 3.09 2.52 8.21
N ARG A 50 2.72 3.36 7.24
CA ARG A 50 2.38 2.96 5.88
C ARG A 50 3.13 3.86 4.93
N ILE A 51 3.76 3.26 3.93
CA ILE A 51 4.39 4.00 2.83
C ILE A 51 3.51 3.73 1.62
N GLU A 52 3.05 4.79 0.97
CA GLU A 52 2.14 4.73 -0.16
C GLU A 52 2.79 5.45 -1.34
N ASP A 53 2.75 4.82 -2.51
CA ASP A 53 3.14 5.40 -3.79
C ASP A 53 2.09 5.12 -4.85
N ASN A 54 1.86 6.09 -5.72
CA ASN A 54 1.08 5.89 -6.94
C ASN A 54 2.00 5.41 -8.07
N ILE A 55 1.57 4.38 -8.78
CA ILE A 55 2.26 3.85 -9.95
C ILE A 55 1.38 3.88 -11.20
N LEU A 56 1.99 4.10 -12.35
CA LEU A 56 1.41 3.88 -13.67
C LEU A 56 1.91 2.53 -14.19
N VAL A 57 1.02 1.64 -14.59
CA VAL A 57 1.37 0.39 -15.29
C VAL A 57 1.71 0.73 -16.74
N THR A 58 2.87 0.28 -17.20
CA THR A 58 3.36 0.46 -18.57
C THR A 58 3.44 -0.88 -19.29
N ALA A 59 3.62 -0.87 -20.62
CA ALA A 59 3.78 -2.10 -21.41
C ALA A 59 4.89 -3.05 -20.91
N THR A 60 5.89 -2.53 -20.17
CA THR A 60 7.08 -3.29 -19.73
C THR A 60 7.26 -3.33 -18.22
N GLY A 61 6.35 -2.75 -17.43
CA GLY A 61 6.47 -2.70 -15.97
C GLY A 61 5.59 -1.63 -15.33
N ALA A 62 6.16 -0.83 -14.43
CA ALA A 62 5.48 0.26 -13.78
C ALA A 62 6.41 1.45 -13.49
N GLU A 63 5.85 2.65 -13.48
CA GLU A 63 6.54 3.90 -13.16
C GLU A 63 5.94 4.56 -11.93
N ALA A 64 6.78 5.00 -10.99
CA ALA A 64 6.32 5.76 -9.82
C ALA A 64 6.00 7.21 -10.21
N LEU A 65 4.81 7.68 -9.85
CA LEU A 65 4.35 9.04 -10.13
C LEU A 65 4.71 10.04 -9.01
N GLY A 66 5.08 9.52 -7.83
CA GLY A 66 5.43 10.31 -6.65
C GLY A 66 6.92 10.67 -6.56
N PRO A 67 7.28 11.94 -6.27
CA PRO A 67 8.68 12.36 -6.11
C PRO A 67 9.23 12.06 -4.70
N ALA A 68 8.41 11.53 -3.78
CA ALA A 68 8.79 11.35 -2.39
C ALA A 68 9.97 10.36 -2.25
N PRO A 69 10.99 10.68 -1.42
CA PRO A 69 12.08 9.77 -1.16
C PRO A 69 11.59 8.58 -0.31
N LYS A 70 11.86 7.36 -0.77
CA LYS A 70 11.53 6.10 -0.07
C LYS A 70 12.61 5.71 0.95
N ARG A 71 13.15 6.70 1.64
CA ARG A 71 14.23 6.53 2.64
C ARG A 71 13.82 7.28 3.90
N LEU A 72 13.98 6.62 5.04
CA LEU A 72 13.85 7.29 6.32
C LEU A 72 15.13 8.09 6.56
N ASN A 73 14.99 9.42 6.65
CA ASN A 73 16.09 10.28 7.05
C ASN A 73 16.36 10.08 8.54
N ARG A 74 17.65 9.98 8.90
CA ARG A 74 18.11 9.70 10.27
C ARG A 74 18.15 10.96 11.12
#